data_AF-A0A819Q530-F1
#
_entry.id   AF-A0A819Q530-F1
#
_cell.length_a   1.000
_cell.length_b   1.000
_cell.length_c   1.000
_cell.angle_alpha   90.00
_cell.angle_beta   90.00
_cell.angle_gamma   90.00
#
_symmetry.space_group_name_H-M   'P 1'
#
loop_
_entity.id
_entity.type
_entity.pdbx_description
1 polymer ?
#
loop_
_entity_poly.entity_id
_entity_poly.type
_entity_poly.pdbx_seq_one_letter_code
_entity_poly.pdbx_strand_id
1 'polypeptide(L)'
;HSLVNKDIERAVAAVQTVIGLGRVVRERKVVPMKYPLPEFVVIHKDASVLKDVESLEDFVREGLNVRKVTLSQNRELYGVEMRAEPNYPTLGKKAGAKVKSLTQQIRDMTDADIEKLLSKGQDESPLTTIDDVPIESEDIHIVYRVAKQTQYEATAEQGFVVLLDYTADASLKDEGLIHEITSRVQKLRKEAKLIPSDDITIYYSVEPQTSEIARVASEQREEVEAILKKPFVPLSNLTNKDNSNVVITKKLSDYQKQSKVYSLELLQTMDRMYKEEWLPRMSTYCHILQYNENEIKTLDDIVFDIEQLNFDDTNKFPDWRITVDVELERFRALLQDEHFWTRMFNSNRLLHLSEWWTEPNAQKSQQGLMKYDPRYYWTTNNWDIKPFFLRYQSWTRLPFY
;
A
#
# COMPACT_ATOMS: atom_id res chain seq x y z
N HIS A 1 -18.25 33.55 18.46
CA HIS A 1 -18.58 32.19 17.99
C HIS A 1 -19.74 32.13 16.97
N SER A 2 -20.16 33.23 16.32
CA SER A 2 -21.39 33.27 15.48
C SER A 2 -21.16 33.29 13.96
N LEU A 3 -20.05 32.73 13.46
CA LEU A 3 -19.74 32.71 12.02
C LEU A 3 -19.58 31.29 11.44
N VAL A 4 -19.84 30.25 12.24
CA VAL A 4 -19.74 28.85 11.78
C VAL A 4 -21.12 28.42 11.25
N ASN A 5 -21.18 28.15 9.95
CA ASN A 5 -22.38 27.56 9.33
C ASN A 5 -22.36 26.04 9.58
N LYS A 6 -23.22 25.59 10.50
CA LYS A 6 -23.30 24.18 10.91
C LYS A 6 -23.68 23.24 9.77
N ASP A 7 -24.44 23.72 8.79
CA ASP A 7 -24.84 22.88 7.64
C ASP A 7 -23.64 22.58 6.74
N ILE A 8 -22.78 23.57 6.52
CA ILE A 8 -21.53 23.39 5.76
C ILE A 8 -20.57 22.49 6.52
N GLU A 9 -20.43 22.67 7.83
CA GLU A 9 -19.57 21.82 8.66
C GLU A 9 -20.02 20.35 8.61
N ARG A 10 -21.33 20.11 8.69
CA ARG A 10 -21.91 18.77 8.56
C ARG A 10 -21.64 18.17 7.17
N ALA A 11 -21.82 18.95 6.11
CA ALA A 11 -21.56 18.49 4.75
C ALA A 11 -20.09 18.16 4.49
N VAL A 12 -19.17 19.01 4.97
CA VAL A 12 -17.74 18.76 4.87
C VAL A 12 -17.34 17.51 5.65
N ALA A 13 -17.88 17.30 6.85
CA ALA A 13 -17.62 16.10 7.64
C ALA A 13 -18.11 14.83 6.90
N ALA A 14 -19.32 14.85 6.34
CA ALA A 14 -19.86 13.73 5.57
C ALA A 14 -18.97 13.38 4.36
N VAL A 15 -18.55 14.39 3.59
CA VAL A 15 -17.64 14.21 2.45
C VAL A 15 -16.29 13.67 2.87
N GLN A 16 -15.71 14.15 3.97
CA GLN A 16 -14.43 13.66 4.48
C GLN A 16 -14.51 12.19 4.89
N THR A 17 -15.56 11.77 5.59
CA THR A 17 -15.81 10.36 5.95
C THR A 17 -15.90 9.50 4.69
N VAL A 18 -16.72 9.92 3.72
CA VAL A 18 -16.95 9.19 2.47
C VAL A 18 -15.67 9.07 1.62
N ILE A 19 -14.86 10.14 1.50
CA ILE A 19 -13.55 10.09 0.84
C ILE A 19 -12.58 9.17 1.59
N GLY A 20 -12.58 9.22 2.92
CA GLY A 20 -11.80 8.31 3.77
C GLY A 20 -12.11 6.85 3.45
N LEU A 21 -13.39 6.50 3.41
CA LEU A 21 -13.85 5.15 3.09
C LEU A 21 -13.44 4.72 1.67
N GLY A 22 -13.59 5.61 0.67
CA GLY A 22 -13.14 5.31 -0.69
C GLY A 22 -11.62 5.07 -0.80
N ARG A 23 -10.81 5.78 0.00
CA ARG A 23 -9.35 5.56 0.05
C ARG A 23 -9.00 4.22 0.66
N VAL A 24 -9.67 3.83 1.73
CA VAL A 24 -9.50 2.51 2.36
C VAL A 24 -9.79 1.40 1.34
N VAL A 25 -10.85 1.54 0.55
CA VAL A 25 -11.17 0.56 -0.50
C VAL A 25 -10.07 0.52 -1.59
N ARG A 26 -9.58 1.68 -2.05
CA ARG A 26 -8.47 1.74 -3.01
C ARG A 26 -7.20 1.09 -2.47
N GLU A 27 -6.89 1.27 -1.19
CA GLU A 27 -5.73 0.66 -0.54
C GLU A 27 -5.85 -0.86 -0.47
N ARG A 28 -7.01 -1.39 -0.04
CA ARG A 28 -7.27 -2.84 0.00
C ARG A 28 -7.14 -3.50 -1.37
N LYS A 29 -7.59 -2.83 -2.44
CA LYS A 29 -7.48 -3.31 -3.83
C LYS A 29 -6.16 -2.91 -4.52
N VAL A 30 -5.26 -2.23 -3.80
CA VAL A 30 -3.96 -1.79 -4.31
C VAL A 30 -4.08 -0.99 -5.63
N VAL A 31 -5.09 -0.10 -5.72
CA VAL A 31 -5.33 0.75 -6.89
C VAL A 31 -4.77 2.16 -6.63
N PRO A 32 -3.66 2.55 -7.30
CA PRO A 32 -3.07 3.88 -7.13
C PRO A 32 -4.04 5.01 -7.50
N MET A 33 -4.00 6.12 -6.76
CA MET A 33 -4.89 7.28 -6.95
C MET A 33 -4.77 7.95 -8.33
N LYS A 34 -3.67 7.69 -9.04
CA LYS A 34 -3.44 8.16 -10.42
C LYS A 34 -4.36 7.49 -11.46
N TYR A 35 -4.93 6.33 -11.16
CA TYR A 35 -5.88 5.67 -12.07
C TYR A 35 -7.30 6.15 -11.72
N PRO A 36 -8.02 6.72 -12.70
CA PRO A 36 -9.43 7.03 -12.50
C PRO A 36 -10.19 5.72 -12.29
N LEU A 37 -11.26 5.74 -11.50
CA LEU A 37 -12.16 4.59 -11.36
C LEU A 37 -13.56 4.91 -11.90
N PRO A 38 -14.33 3.92 -12.37
CA PRO A 38 -15.59 4.16 -13.07
C PRO A 38 -16.65 4.84 -12.20
N GLU A 39 -16.93 4.27 -11.04
CA GLU A 39 -18.04 4.71 -10.20
C GLU A 39 -17.75 4.50 -8.72
N PHE A 40 -18.23 5.43 -7.92
CA PHE A 40 -18.26 5.34 -6.48
C PHE A 40 -19.68 5.56 -5.98
N VAL A 41 -20.22 4.57 -5.28
CA VAL A 41 -21.60 4.58 -4.78
C VAL A 41 -21.57 4.89 -3.29
N VAL A 42 -22.37 5.87 -2.85
CA VAL A 42 -22.54 6.23 -1.44
C VAL A 42 -23.97 5.91 -1.03
N ILE A 43 -24.11 5.09 0.00
CA ILE A 43 -25.39 4.64 0.53
C ILE A 43 -25.54 5.11 1.97
N HIS A 44 -26.65 5.78 2.25
CA HIS A 44 -26.99 6.23 3.60
C HIS A 44 -28.50 6.20 3.81
N LYS A 45 -28.97 5.88 5.02
CA LYS A 45 -30.41 5.80 5.34
C LYS A 45 -31.08 7.17 5.30
N ASP A 46 -30.40 8.20 5.82
CA ASP A 46 -30.89 9.58 5.87
C ASP A 46 -30.64 10.32 4.55
N ALA A 47 -31.72 10.81 3.92
CA ALA A 47 -31.68 11.57 2.67
C ALA A 47 -31.04 12.96 2.83
N SER A 48 -31.09 13.56 4.03
CA SER A 48 -30.47 14.86 4.28
C SER A 48 -28.96 14.78 4.19
N VAL A 49 -28.37 13.69 4.72
CA VAL A 49 -26.94 13.40 4.63
C VAL A 49 -26.50 13.15 3.20
N LEU A 50 -27.32 12.46 2.40
CA LEU A 50 -27.03 12.28 0.96
C LEU A 50 -27.03 13.62 0.21
N LYS A 51 -27.97 14.52 0.50
CA LYS A 51 -27.97 15.87 -0.09
C LYS A 51 -26.74 16.68 0.29
N ASP A 52 -26.24 16.51 1.51
CA ASP A 52 -25.00 17.16 1.93
C ASP A 52 -23.80 16.67 1.10
N VAL A 53 -23.69 15.35 0.85
CA VAL A 53 -22.67 14.76 -0.03
C VAL A 53 -22.85 15.22 -1.47
N GLU A 54 -24.10 15.25 -1.97
CA GLU A 54 -24.45 15.74 -3.32
C GLU A 54 -23.99 17.20 -3.53
N SER A 55 -24.16 18.06 -2.52
CA SER A 55 -23.78 19.47 -2.60
C SER A 55 -22.28 19.71 -2.79
N LEU A 56 -21.46 18.70 -2.50
CA LEU A 56 -20.00 18.73 -2.54
C LEU A 56 -19.43 17.53 -3.34
N GLU A 57 -20.21 16.99 -4.28
CA GLU A 57 -19.86 15.80 -5.06
C GLU A 57 -18.51 15.94 -5.78
N ASP A 58 -18.21 17.13 -6.32
CA ASP A 58 -16.94 17.39 -7.02
C ASP A 58 -15.71 17.13 -6.14
N PHE A 59 -15.79 17.42 -4.83
CA PHE A 59 -14.69 17.12 -3.90
C PHE A 59 -14.50 15.62 -3.72
N VAL A 60 -15.59 14.84 -3.72
CA VAL A 60 -15.52 13.37 -3.68
C VAL A 60 -14.91 12.85 -4.98
N ARG A 61 -15.37 13.36 -6.12
CA ARG A 61 -14.93 12.99 -7.47
C ARG A 61 -13.43 13.22 -7.66
N GLU A 62 -12.95 14.41 -7.29
CA GLU A 62 -11.53 14.77 -7.36
C GLU A 62 -10.70 14.04 -6.29
N GLY A 63 -11.20 13.95 -5.06
CA GLY A 63 -10.49 13.35 -3.93
C GLY A 63 -10.25 11.85 -4.06
N LEU A 64 -11.10 11.16 -4.82
CA LEU A 64 -10.99 9.74 -5.13
C LEU A 64 -10.63 9.45 -6.58
N ASN A 65 -10.48 10.46 -7.46
CA ASN A 65 -10.30 10.29 -8.90
C ASN A 65 -11.28 9.26 -9.49
N VAL A 66 -12.57 9.57 -9.44
CA VAL A 66 -13.65 8.71 -9.99
C VAL A 66 -14.41 9.44 -11.09
N ARG A 67 -15.00 8.71 -12.04
CA ARG A 67 -15.75 9.34 -13.14
C ARG A 67 -17.16 9.73 -12.71
N LYS A 68 -17.79 8.94 -11.84
CA LYS A 68 -19.17 9.13 -11.39
C LYS A 68 -19.30 8.87 -9.89
N VAL A 69 -20.07 9.70 -9.20
CA VAL A 69 -20.56 9.42 -7.85
C VAL A 69 -22.06 9.12 -7.94
N THR A 70 -22.51 8.04 -7.30
CA THR A 70 -23.91 7.64 -7.28
C THR A 70 -24.41 7.58 -5.85
N LEU A 71 -25.50 8.28 -5.55
CA LEU A 71 -26.09 8.32 -4.22
C LEU A 71 -27.32 7.42 -4.18
N SER A 72 -27.47 6.60 -3.13
CA SER A 72 -28.61 5.71 -2.96
C SER A 72 -29.03 5.61 -1.49
N GLN A 73 -30.32 5.36 -1.24
CA GLN A 73 -30.80 4.96 0.09
C GLN A 73 -31.01 3.45 0.21
N ASN A 74 -30.94 2.73 -0.91
CA ASN A 74 -31.26 1.32 -0.97
C ASN A 74 -29.99 0.49 -1.24
N ARG A 75 -29.60 -0.27 -0.21
CA ARG A 75 -28.43 -1.18 -0.26
C ARG A 75 -28.70 -2.46 -1.06
N GLU A 76 -29.96 -2.91 -1.12
CA GLU A 76 -30.35 -4.16 -1.76
C GLU A 76 -30.20 -4.08 -3.28
N LEU A 77 -30.37 -2.89 -3.86
CA LEU A 77 -30.12 -2.61 -5.28
C LEU A 77 -28.72 -3.04 -5.74
N TYR A 78 -27.74 -2.92 -4.85
CA TYR A 78 -26.34 -3.25 -5.12
C TYR A 78 -25.95 -4.64 -4.59
N GLY A 79 -26.90 -5.41 -4.04
CA GLY A 79 -26.64 -6.73 -3.48
C GLY A 79 -25.66 -6.70 -2.29
N VAL A 80 -25.71 -5.63 -1.49
CA VAL A 80 -24.92 -5.52 -0.26
C VAL A 80 -25.63 -6.30 0.85
N GLU A 81 -24.96 -7.31 1.36
CA GLU A 81 -25.36 -8.15 2.49
C GLU A 81 -24.57 -7.74 3.73
N MET A 82 -25.17 -7.90 4.91
CA MET A 82 -24.52 -7.67 6.19
C MET A 82 -24.04 -8.99 6.77
N ARG A 83 -22.81 -9.01 7.27
CA ARG A 83 -22.24 -10.14 8.00
C ARG A 83 -21.78 -9.66 9.36
N ALA A 84 -22.26 -10.31 10.41
CA ALA A 84 -21.75 -10.06 11.74
C ALA A 84 -20.48 -10.91 11.98
N GLU A 85 -19.45 -10.26 12.47
CA GLU A 85 -18.20 -10.87 12.91
C GLU A 85 -18.04 -10.67 14.41
N PRO A 86 -17.59 -11.68 15.17
CA PRO A 86 -17.45 -11.55 16.62
C PRO A 86 -16.25 -10.67 16.99
N ASN A 87 -16.45 -9.80 17.98
CA ASN A 87 -15.39 -9.08 18.66
C ASN A 87 -14.77 -9.98 19.73
N TYR A 88 -13.73 -10.74 19.37
CA TYR A 88 -13.11 -11.73 20.26
C TYR A 88 -12.66 -11.19 21.64
N PRO A 89 -12.06 -9.98 21.76
CA PRO A 89 -11.73 -9.38 23.05
C PRO A 89 -12.90 -9.22 24.03
N THR A 90 -14.07 -8.79 23.58
CA THR A 90 -15.24 -8.59 24.45
C THR A 90 -16.00 -9.89 24.65
N LEU A 91 -16.21 -10.65 23.56
CA LEU A 91 -16.89 -11.93 23.57
C LEU A 91 -16.15 -12.96 24.44
N GLY A 92 -14.82 -12.96 24.41
CA GLY A 92 -13.97 -13.84 25.22
C GLY A 92 -14.16 -13.65 26.72
N LYS A 93 -14.32 -12.40 27.17
CA LYS A 93 -14.57 -12.08 28.60
C LYS A 93 -15.95 -12.55 29.06
N LYS A 94 -16.96 -12.49 28.19
CA LYS A 94 -18.34 -12.89 28.51
C LYS A 94 -18.57 -14.40 28.41
N ALA A 95 -18.04 -15.03 27.37
CA ALA A 95 -18.43 -16.38 26.98
C ALA A 95 -17.44 -17.49 27.34
N GLY A 96 -16.17 -17.16 27.61
CA GLY A 96 -15.14 -18.14 27.98
C GLY A 96 -15.10 -19.36 27.05
N ALA A 97 -15.40 -20.54 27.59
CA ALA A 97 -15.41 -21.79 26.82
C ALA A 97 -16.48 -21.85 25.70
N LYS A 98 -17.50 -20.99 25.74
CA LYS A 98 -18.60 -20.97 24.74
C LYS A 98 -18.30 -20.13 23.49
N VAL A 99 -17.16 -19.43 23.43
CA VAL A 99 -16.78 -18.54 22.30
C VAL A 99 -16.89 -19.22 20.94
N LYS A 100 -16.51 -20.50 20.84
CA LYS A 100 -16.56 -21.25 19.57
C LYS A 100 -17.99 -21.49 19.08
N SER A 101 -18.93 -21.79 19.98
CA SER A 101 -20.37 -21.93 19.64
C SER A 101 -20.95 -20.59 19.19
N LEU A 102 -20.69 -19.54 19.96
CA LEU A 102 -21.19 -18.19 19.68
C LEU A 102 -20.65 -17.61 18.38
N THR A 103 -19.37 -17.85 18.08
CA THR A 103 -18.73 -17.38 16.84
C THR A 103 -19.47 -17.86 15.60
N GLN A 104 -19.89 -19.13 15.58
CA GLN A 104 -20.61 -19.70 14.44
C GLN A 104 -22.01 -19.08 14.32
N GLN A 105 -22.74 -18.99 15.43
CA GLN A 105 -24.09 -18.42 15.44
C GLN A 105 -24.11 -16.94 15.07
N ILE A 106 -23.12 -16.15 15.50
CA ILE A 106 -22.96 -14.74 15.10
C ILE A 106 -22.74 -14.63 13.59
N ARG A 107 -21.91 -15.51 13.01
CA ARG A 107 -21.62 -15.50 11.56
C ARG A 107 -22.80 -15.97 10.69
N ASP A 108 -23.72 -16.72 11.28
CA ASP A 108 -24.91 -17.27 10.62
C ASP A 108 -26.15 -16.35 10.77
N MET A 109 -26.01 -15.19 11.42
CA MET A 109 -27.11 -14.21 11.55
C MET A 109 -27.52 -13.67 10.18
N THR A 110 -28.82 -13.50 9.99
CA THR A 110 -29.36 -12.92 8.75
C THR A 110 -29.32 -11.39 8.78
N ASP A 111 -29.38 -10.74 7.61
CA ASP A 111 -29.50 -9.28 7.50
C ASP A 111 -30.63 -8.70 8.37
N ALA A 112 -31.77 -9.41 8.45
CA ALA A 112 -32.91 -9.00 9.28
C ALA A 112 -32.60 -9.07 10.78
N ASP A 113 -31.79 -10.05 11.21
CA ASP A 113 -31.35 -10.17 12.59
C ASP A 113 -30.36 -9.06 12.92
N ILE A 114 -29.40 -8.78 12.04
CA ILE A 114 -28.43 -7.69 12.19
C ILE A 114 -29.14 -6.32 12.21
N GLU A 115 -30.21 -6.14 11.43
CA GLU A 115 -31.00 -4.91 11.49
C GLU A 115 -31.78 -4.73 12.78
N LYS A 116 -32.33 -5.81 13.33
CA LYS A 116 -32.93 -5.80 14.66
C LYS A 116 -31.89 -5.48 15.74
N LEU A 117 -30.67 -6.00 15.58
CA LEU A 117 -29.54 -5.65 16.46
C LEU A 117 -29.23 -4.15 16.38
N LEU A 118 -29.18 -3.57 15.17
CA LEU A 118 -28.84 -2.15 14.97
C LEU A 118 -29.94 -1.16 15.37
N SER A 119 -31.21 -1.57 15.32
CA SER A 119 -32.36 -0.69 15.57
C SER A 119 -32.74 -0.57 17.05
N LYS A 120 -32.37 -1.54 17.88
CA LYS A 120 -32.43 -1.43 19.35
C LYS A 120 -31.19 -0.67 19.81
N GLY A 121 -31.32 0.62 20.10
CA GLY A 121 -30.20 1.47 20.54
C GLY A 121 -29.49 0.97 21.80
N GLN A 122 -28.34 1.58 22.11
CA GLN A 122 -27.40 1.24 23.21
C GLN A 122 -28.02 1.18 24.63
N ASP A 123 -29.25 1.64 24.84
CA ASP A 123 -29.83 1.85 26.18
C ASP A 123 -30.86 0.79 26.63
N GLU A 124 -31.07 -0.31 25.88
CA GLU A 124 -32.00 -1.37 26.29
C GLU A 124 -31.32 -2.76 26.40
N SER A 125 -31.84 -3.58 27.33
CA SER A 125 -31.51 -4.99 27.65
C SER A 125 -30.85 -5.79 26.51
N PRO A 126 -29.95 -6.76 26.81
CA PRO A 126 -29.12 -7.47 25.83
C PRO A 126 -29.82 -7.81 24.52
N LEU A 127 -29.17 -7.42 23.41
CA LEU A 127 -29.75 -7.35 22.08
C LEU A 127 -30.31 -8.70 21.61
N THR A 128 -29.68 -9.80 22.00
CA THR A 128 -30.17 -11.18 21.91
C THR A 128 -29.40 -12.06 22.90
N THR A 129 -30.04 -13.09 23.45
CA THR A 129 -29.36 -14.11 24.26
C THR A 129 -29.06 -15.32 23.38
N ILE A 130 -27.77 -15.65 23.22
CA ILE A 130 -27.33 -16.86 22.54
C ILE A 130 -26.66 -17.76 23.56
N ASP A 131 -27.09 -19.01 23.70
CA ASP A 131 -26.57 -19.98 24.68
C ASP A 131 -26.47 -19.42 26.12
N ASP A 132 -27.49 -18.67 26.57
CA ASP A 132 -27.56 -17.95 27.86
C ASP A 132 -26.52 -16.83 28.05
N VAL A 133 -25.84 -16.41 26.97
CA VAL A 133 -24.91 -15.29 26.98
C VAL A 133 -25.56 -14.07 26.33
N PRO A 134 -25.64 -12.92 27.03
CA PRO A 134 -26.11 -11.68 26.45
C PRO A 134 -25.11 -11.16 25.41
N ILE A 135 -25.57 -11.03 24.16
CA ILE A 135 -24.79 -10.40 23.07
C ILE A 135 -25.20 -8.94 22.97
N GLU A 136 -24.23 -8.04 23.05
CA GLU A 136 -24.41 -6.61 22.89
C GLU A 136 -23.80 -6.12 21.56
N SER A 137 -24.12 -4.88 21.15
CA SER A 137 -23.57 -4.30 19.91
C SER A 137 -22.05 -4.23 19.91
N GLU A 138 -21.43 -4.13 21.09
CA GLU A 138 -19.98 -4.10 21.28
C GLU A 138 -19.30 -5.45 21.03
N ASP A 139 -20.08 -6.54 21.09
CA ASP A 139 -19.58 -7.91 20.92
C ASP A 139 -19.51 -8.36 19.46
N ILE A 140 -19.97 -7.52 18.54
CA ILE A 140 -20.00 -7.80 17.10
C ILE A 140 -19.47 -6.62 16.29
N HIS A 141 -18.90 -6.92 15.14
CA HIS A 141 -18.53 -5.98 14.09
C HIS A 141 -19.32 -6.33 12.84
N ILE A 142 -19.88 -5.32 12.19
CA ILE A 142 -20.70 -5.53 10.98
C ILE A 142 -19.82 -5.27 9.79
N VAL A 143 -19.62 -6.31 9.00
CA VAL A 143 -18.94 -6.25 7.71
C VAL A 143 -19.99 -6.25 6.62
N TYR A 144 -19.83 -5.37 5.65
CA TYR A 144 -20.71 -5.29 4.49
C TYR A 144 -20.02 -5.97 3.32
N ARG A 145 -20.72 -6.89 2.65
CA ARG A 145 -20.17 -7.63 1.52
C ARG A 145 -21.09 -7.49 0.31
N VAL A 146 -20.51 -7.34 -0.87
CA VAL A 146 -21.25 -7.35 -2.13
C VAL A 146 -21.34 -8.80 -2.63
N ALA A 147 -22.53 -9.40 -2.60
CA ALA A 147 -22.70 -10.82 -2.94
C ALA A 147 -22.88 -11.08 -4.45
N LYS A 148 -23.46 -10.12 -5.19
CA LYS A 148 -23.90 -10.32 -6.58
C LYS A 148 -23.07 -9.56 -7.62
N GLN A 149 -22.29 -8.57 -7.22
CA GLN A 149 -21.58 -7.66 -8.12
C GLN A 149 -20.09 -7.63 -7.75
N THR A 150 -19.30 -8.52 -8.33
CA THR A 150 -17.88 -8.69 -8.00
C THR A 150 -16.98 -7.53 -8.41
N GLN A 151 -17.49 -6.58 -9.21
CA GLN A 151 -16.74 -5.37 -9.58
C GLN A 151 -16.65 -4.33 -8.46
N TYR A 152 -17.56 -4.40 -7.49
CA TYR A 152 -17.61 -3.46 -6.38
C TYR A 152 -16.97 -4.05 -5.14
N GLU A 153 -16.20 -3.22 -4.45
CA GLU A 153 -15.76 -3.49 -3.09
C GLU A 153 -16.50 -2.56 -2.13
N ALA A 154 -17.06 -3.12 -1.06
CA ALA A 154 -17.85 -2.38 -0.09
C ALA A 154 -17.07 -2.13 1.20
N THR A 155 -17.30 -0.97 1.81
CA THR A 155 -16.92 -0.73 3.20
C THR A 155 -17.95 0.19 3.85
N ALA A 156 -17.97 0.23 5.18
CA ALA A 156 -18.95 1.02 5.90
C ALA A 156 -18.37 1.57 7.19
N GLU A 157 -18.78 2.78 7.53
CA GLU A 157 -18.43 3.43 8.79
C GLU A 157 -19.42 4.56 9.06
N GLN A 158 -19.73 4.83 10.33
CA GLN A 158 -20.60 5.96 10.75
C GLN A 158 -21.96 6.02 10.03
N GLY A 159 -22.53 4.85 9.68
CA GLY A 159 -23.81 4.76 8.98
C GLY A 159 -23.74 4.91 7.45
N PHE A 160 -22.58 5.28 6.90
CA PHE A 160 -22.32 5.21 5.47
C PHE A 160 -21.95 3.79 5.06
N VAL A 161 -22.49 3.34 3.95
CA VAL A 161 -22.02 2.17 3.20
C VAL A 161 -21.57 2.68 1.84
N VAL A 162 -20.31 2.48 1.49
CA VAL A 162 -19.78 2.92 0.20
C VAL A 162 -19.37 1.71 -0.62
N LEU A 163 -19.53 1.81 -1.94
CA LEU A 163 -19.05 0.83 -2.90
C LEU A 163 -18.14 1.53 -3.90
N LEU A 164 -16.98 0.94 -4.18
CA LEU A 164 -16.09 1.44 -5.22
C LEU A 164 -15.99 0.40 -6.33
N ASP A 165 -16.33 0.80 -7.55
CA ASP A 165 -16.04 0.01 -8.73
C ASP A 165 -14.54 0.03 -8.97
N TYR A 166 -13.89 -1.11 -8.82
CA TYR A 166 -12.44 -1.25 -9.03
C TYR A 166 -12.10 -1.93 -10.36
N THR A 167 -13.06 -2.08 -11.26
CA THR A 167 -12.77 -2.63 -12.59
C THR A 167 -11.77 -1.73 -13.31
N ALA A 168 -10.60 -2.30 -13.57
CA ALA A 168 -9.64 -1.72 -14.48
C ALA A 168 -10.22 -1.87 -15.89
N ASP A 169 -11.01 -0.89 -16.31
CA ASP A 169 -11.37 -0.77 -17.72
C ASP A 169 -10.07 -0.59 -18.53
N ALA A 170 -9.99 -1.23 -19.70
CA ALA A 170 -8.86 -1.09 -20.61
C ALA A 170 -8.60 0.39 -20.94
N SER A 171 -9.65 1.21 -20.97
CA SER A 171 -9.56 2.67 -21.16
C SER A 171 -8.80 3.39 -20.03
N LEU A 172 -8.93 2.95 -18.79
CA LEU A 172 -8.28 3.55 -17.61
C LEU A 172 -6.79 3.20 -17.53
N LYS A 173 -6.46 1.98 -17.95
CA LYS A 173 -5.07 1.54 -18.09
C LYS A 173 -4.36 2.38 -19.15
N ASP A 174 -5.02 2.59 -20.29
CA ASP A 174 -4.52 3.37 -21.41
C ASP A 174 -4.30 4.84 -21.04
N GLU A 175 -5.25 5.46 -20.32
CA GLU A 175 -5.11 6.81 -19.77
C GLU A 175 -3.89 6.94 -18.83
N GLY A 176 -3.67 5.93 -17.97
CA GLY A 176 -2.48 5.87 -17.12
C GLY A 176 -1.18 5.78 -17.91
N LEU A 177 -1.17 5.03 -19.01
CA LEU A 177 -0.01 4.92 -19.91
C LEU A 177 0.23 6.23 -20.68
N ILE A 178 -0.82 6.92 -21.13
CA ILE A 178 -0.74 8.27 -21.71
C ILE A 178 -0.09 9.24 -20.71
N HIS A 179 -0.54 9.25 -19.46
CA HIS A 179 0.03 10.10 -18.42
C HIS A 179 1.51 9.79 -18.14
N GLU A 180 1.89 8.51 -18.21
CA GLU A 180 3.28 8.11 -18.07
C GLU A 180 4.15 8.59 -19.23
N ILE A 181 3.69 8.41 -20.48
CA ILE A 181 4.38 8.89 -21.69
C ILE A 181 4.58 10.40 -21.61
N THR A 182 3.51 11.15 -21.35
CA THR A 182 3.53 12.62 -21.28
C THR A 182 4.44 13.12 -20.15
N SER A 183 4.36 12.51 -18.96
CA SER A 183 5.24 12.84 -17.83
C SER A 183 6.72 12.60 -18.14
N ARG A 184 7.05 11.52 -18.85
CA ARG A 184 8.43 11.22 -19.27
C ARG A 184 8.94 12.25 -20.27
N VAL A 185 8.14 12.63 -21.27
CA VAL A 185 8.50 13.67 -22.24
C VAL A 185 8.73 15.01 -21.53
N GLN A 186 7.87 15.40 -20.59
CA GLN A 186 8.05 16.65 -19.86
C GLN A 186 9.31 16.66 -18.99
N LYS A 187 9.69 15.52 -18.38
CA LYS A 187 10.97 15.39 -17.67
C LYS A 187 12.17 15.56 -18.61
N LEU A 188 12.16 14.90 -19.77
CA LEU A 188 13.21 15.03 -20.79
C LEU A 188 13.35 16.48 -21.27
N ARG A 189 12.22 17.15 -21.47
CA ARG A 189 12.19 18.54 -21.91
C ARG A 189 12.84 19.48 -20.87
N LYS A 190 12.59 19.25 -19.58
CA LYS A 190 13.24 20.00 -18.49
C LYS A 190 14.75 19.71 -18.43
N GLU A 191 15.16 18.45 -18.59
CA GLU A 191 16.58 18.06 -18.64
C GLU A 191 17.30 18.72 -19.83
N ALA A 192 16.61 18.86 -20.97
CA ALA A 192 17.08 19.55 -22.18
C ALA A 192 17.10 21.08 -22.05
N LYS A 193 16.63 21.63 -20.91
CA LYS A 193 16.48 23.07 -20.67
C LYS A 193 15.57 23.76 -21.70
N LEU A 194 14.61 23.03 -22.26
CA LEU A 194 13.65 23.54 -23.25
C LEU A 194 12.40 24.14 -22.57
N ILE A 195 11.92 25.27 -23.08
CA ILE A 195 10.73 25.97 -22.59
C ILE A 195 9.46 25.57 -23.38
N PRO A 196 8.24 25.82 -22.88
CA PRO A 196 7.01 25.33 -23.52
C PRO A 196 6.74 25.89 -24.92
N SER A 197 7.24 27.08 -25.18
CA SER A 197 7.13 27.74 -26.47
C SER A 197 8.03 27.15 -27.54
N ASP A 198 9.08 26.39 -27.18
CA ASP A 198 10.06 25.89 -28.15
C ASP A 198 9.41 24.96 -29.16
N ASP A 199 9.67 25.19 -30.44
CA ASP A 199 9.17 24.34 -31.52
C ASP A 199 10.02 23.07 -31.60
N ILE A 200 9.44 21.97 -31.12
CA ILE A 200 10.11 20.68 -30.99
C ILE A 200 9.22 19.57 -31.53
N THR A 201 9.84 18.61 -32.20
CA THR A 201 9.21 17.35 -32.58
C THR A 201 9.76 16.25 -31.69
N ILE A 202 8.86 15.47 -31.07
CA ILE A 202 9.24 14.38 -30.18
C ILE A 202 9.25 13.10 -31.00
N TYR A 203 10.39 12.42 -31.04
CA TYR A 203 10.52 11.11 -31.66
C TYR A 203 10.59 10.01 -30.60
N TYR A 204 9.84 8.93 -30.78
CA TYR A 204 9.78 7.83 -29.82
C TYR A 204 10.03 6.47 -30.46
N SER A 205 10.61 5.55 -29.69
CA SER A 205 10.71 4.13 -30.01
C SER A 205 10.47 3.31 -28.74
N VAL A 206 9.62 2.29 -28.83
CA VAL A 206 9.30 1.42 -27.69
C VAL A 206 9.81 0.01 -27.98
N GLU A 207 10.51 -0.58 -27.01
CA GLU A 207 11.00 -1.96 -27.07
C GLU A 207 10.62 -2.72 -25.79
N PRO A 208 9.93 -3.87 -25.90
CA PRO A 208 9.46 -4.53 -27.12
C PRO A 208 8.22 -3.84 -27.74
N GLN A 209 8.04 -3.99 -29.06
CA GLN A 209 6.88 -3.47 -29.82
C GLN A 209 5.56 -4.14 -29.43
N THR A 210 5.62 -5.27 -28.72
CA THR A 210 4.45 -6.00 -28.19
C THR A 210 3.95 -5.45 -26.85
N SER A 211 4.62 -4.45 -26.27
CA SER A 211 4.20 -3.87 -24.99
C SER A 211 2.95 -3.00 -25.12
N GLU A 212 2.19 -2.89 -24.03
CA GLU A 212 0.98 -2.04 -23.99
C GLU A 212 1.31 -0.55 -24.21
N ILE A 213 2.49 -0.10 -23.79
CA ILE A 213 2.98 1.26 -24.07
C ILE A 213 3.17 1.48 -25.57
N ALA A 214 3.66 0.47 -26.31
CA ALA A 214 3.82 0.57 -27.76
C ALA A 214 2.45 0.72 -28.44
N ARG A 215 1.47 -0.08 -28.01
CA ARG A 215 0.09 0.00 -28.50
C ARG A 215 -0.52 1.38 -28.23
N VAL A 216 -0.50 1.86 -26.99
CA VAL A 216 -1.06 3.17 -26.60
C VAL A 216 -0.35 4.32 -27.33
N ALA A 217 0.98 4.27 -27.43
CA ALA A 217 1.74 5.30 -28.15
C ALA A 217 1.38 5.39 -29.65
N SER A 218 0.99 4.28 -30.28
CA SER A 218 0.53 4.27 -31.68
C SER A 218 -0.96 4.56 -31.85
N GLU A 219 -1.83 3.94 -31.05
CA GLU A 219 -3.30 3.99 -31.24
C GLU A 219 -3.92 5.27 -30.66
N GLN A 220 -3.38 5.80 -29.56
CA GLN A 220 -3.89 6.99 -28.88
C GLN A 220 -2.93 8.19 -28.99
N ARG A 221 -2.21 8.25 -30.11
CA ARG A 221 -1.25 9.32 -30.39
C ARG A 221 -1.86 10.72 -30.30
N GLU A 222 -3.09 10.90 -30.78
CA GLU A 222 -3.76 12.21 -30.79
C GLU A 222 -3.98 12.76 -29.37
N GLU A 223 -4.31 11.91 -28.41
CA GLU A 223 -4.48 12.30 -27.01
C GLU A 223 -3.15 12.72 -26.37
N VAL A 224 -2.07 11.98 -26.66
CA VAL A 224 -0.71 12.32 -26.23
C VAL A 224 -0.28 13.68 -26.83
N GLU A 225 -0.54 13.91 -28.11
CA GLU A 225 -0.23 15.18 -28.79
C GLU A 225 -1.07 16.35 -28.24
N ALA A 226 -2.34 16.12 -27.90
CA ALA A 226 -3.21 17.12 -27.29
C ALA A 226 -2.68 17.60 -25.93
N ILE A 227 -2.17 16.68 -25.09
CA ILE A 227 -1.58 17.01 -23.79
C ILE A 227 -0.22 17.72 -23.96
N LEU A 228 0.63 17.22 -24.86
CA LEU A 228 1.98 17.76 -25.07
C LEU A 228 1.97 19.08 -25.87
N LYS A 229 0.93 19.32 -26.67
CA LYS A 229 0.82 20.41 -27.64
C LYS A 229 1.99 20.47 -28.62
N LYS A 230 2.57 19.31 -28.94
CA LYS A 230 3.74 19.13 -29.80
C LYS A 230 3.61 17.82 -30.59
N PRO A 231 4.18 17.72 -31.80
CA PRO A 231 4.13 16.48 -32.57
C PRO A 231 4.86 15.32 -31.86
N PHE A 232 4.22 14.15 -31.81
CA PHE A 232 4.72 12.92 -31.17
C PHE A 232 4.80 11.79 -32.19
N VAL A 233 5.97 11.57 -32.78
CA VAL A 233 6.15 10.78 -34.00
C VAL A 233 7.01 9.53 -33.75
N PRO A 234 6.71 8.37 -34.35
CA PRO A 234 7.61 7.23 -34.32
C PRO A 234 9.01 7.56 -34.87
N LEU A 235 10.05 7.04 -34.23
CA LEU A 235 11.45 7.23 -34.64
C LEU A 235 11.74 6.71 -36.06
N SER A 236 10.96 5.74 -36.55
CA SER A 236 11.04 5.23 -37.92
C SER A 236 10.82 6.30 -39.00
N ASN A 237 10.11 7.38 -38.67
CA ASN A 237 9.77 8.45 -39.60
C ASN A 237 10.86 9.52 -39.70
N LEU A 238 11.97 9.37 -38.95
CA LEU A 238 13.11 10.25 -39.04
C LEU A 238 13.90 9.95 -40.34
N THR A 239 13.57 10.65 -41.43
CA THR A 239 14.11 10.40 -42.78
C THR A 239 15.54 10.91 -43.02
N ASN A 240 16.07 11.77 -42.15
CA ASN A 240 17.46 12.26 -42.20
C ASN A 240 18.08 12.28 -40.80
N LYS A 241 18.90 11.27 -40.49
CA LYS A 241 19.64 11.19 -39.22
C LYS A 241 20.71 12.29 -39.06
N ASP A 242 21.12 12.93 -40.15
CA ASP A 242 22.31 13.80 -40.18
C ASP A 242 22.03 15.31 -40.01
N ASN A 243 20.76 15.75 -40.00
CA ASN A 243 20.41 17.20 -39.95
C ASN A 243 19.43 17.60 -38.84
N SER A 244 19.01 16.68 -37.97
CA SER A 244 18.24 17.04 -36.78
C SER A 244 19.21 17.38 -35.64
N ASN A 245 19.17 18.61 -35.12
CA ASN A 245 19.82 18.97 -33.86
C ASN A 245 19.15 18.19 -32.72
N VAL A 246 19.60 16.94 -32.49
CA VAL A 246 19.07 16.08 -31.44
C VAL A 246 19.44 16.70 -30.09
N VAL A 247 18.45 17.27 -29.41
CA VAL A 247 18.67 18.03 -28.17
C VAL A 247 19.03 17.10 -27.01
N ILE A 248 18.36 15.96 -26.87
CA ILE A 248 18.66 14.90 -25.90
C ILE A 248 18.21 13.54 -26.46
N THR A 249 19.10 12.54 -26.38
CA THR A 249 18.75 11.12 -26.55
C THR A 249 18.85 10.44 -25.19
N LYS A 250 17.73 9.96 -24.66
CA LYS A 250 17.72 9.16 -23.43
C LYS A 250 17.18 7.77 -23.74
N LYS A 251 18.10 6.81 -23.89
CA LYS A 251 17.75 5.40 -23.71
C LYS A 251 17.56 5.17 -22.21
N LEU A 252 16.60 4.33 -21.81
CA LEU A 252 16.48 3.88 -20.41
C LEU A 252 17.87 3.45 -19.93
N SER A 253 18.26 3.83 -18.72
CA SER A 253 19.60 3.54 -18.20
C SER A 253 19.94 2.06 -18.38
N ASP A 254 20.93 1.79 -19.24
CA ASP A 254 21.36 0.46 -19.67
C ASP A 254 21.81 -0.45 -18.51
N TYR A 255 22.04 0.12 -17.32
CA TYR A 255 22.55 -0.58 -16.15
C TYR A 255 21.67 -1.75 -15.67
N GLN A 256 20.35 -1.69 -15.86
CA GLN A 256 19.43 -2.75 -15.41
C GLN A 256 19.07 -3.74 -16.52
N LYS A 257 19.04 -3.31 -17.79
CA LYS A 257 18.64 -4.17 -18.93
C LYS A 257 19.80 -4.99 -19.52
N GLN A 258 21.03 -4.47 -19.43
CA GLN A 258 22.27 -5.14 -19.84
C GLN A 258 23.31 -5.04 -18.72
N SER A 259 22.86 -5.29 -17.49
CA SER A 259 23.77 -5.27 -16.35
C SER A 259 24.84 -6.35 -16.54
N LYS A 260 26.11 -5.97 -16.60
CA LYS A 260 27.22 -6.93 -16.40
C LYS A 260 27.18 -7.56 -14.99
N VAL A 261 26.41 -6.96 -14.07
CA VAL A 261 26.28 -7.38 -12.67
C VAL A 261 25.07 -8.29 -12.47
N TYR A 262 23.88 -7.89 -12.93
CA TYR A 262 22.66 -8.71 -12.88
C TYR A 262 22.45 -9.53 -14.17
N SER A 263 23.30 -10.52 -14.40
CA SER A 263 23.11 -11.45 -15.51
C SER A 263 21.90 -12.38 -15.27
N LEU A 264 21.30 -12.90 -16.35
CA LEU A 264 20.24 -13.92 -16.25
C LEU A 264 20.73 -15.14 -15.46
N GLU A 265 21.98 -15.54 -15.66
CA GLU A 265 22.63 -16.64 -14.94
C GLU A 265 22.71 -16.37 -13.43
N LEU A 266 23.04 -15.14 -13.02
CA LEU A 266 23.04 -14.76 -11.61
C LEU A 266 21.64 -14.85 -11.01
N LEU A 267 20.63 -14.30 -11.69
CA LEU A 267 19.24 -14.33 -11.22
C LEU A 267 18.71 -15.76 -11.10
N GLN A 268 18.97 -16.61 -12.09
CA GLN A 268 18.63 -18.03 -12.04
C GLN A 268 19.38 -18.77 -10.93
N THR A 269 20.64 -18.41 -10.69
CA THR A 269 21.42 -18.98 -9.59
C THR A 269 20.86 -18.56 -8.24
N MET A 270 20.48 -17.29 -8.07
CA MET A 270 19.84 -16.78 -6.84
C MET A 270 18.51 -17.50 -6.58
N ASP A 271 17.65 -17.64 -7.61
CA ASP A 271 16.38 -18.34 -7.50
C ASP A 271 16.57 -19.83 -7.16
N ARG A 272 17.54 -20.49 -7.80
CA ARG A 272 17.90 -21.87 -7.49
C ARG A 272 18.40 -22.01 -6.05
N MET A 273 19.34 -21.18 -5.62
CA MET A 273 19.85 -21.21 -4.24
C MET A 273 18.73 -20.95 -3.23
N TYR A 274 17.85 -20.00 -3.52
CA TYR A 274 16.71 -19.72 -2.67
C TYR A 274 15.80 -20.95 -2.52
N LYS A 275 15.46 -21.62 -3.64
CA LYS A 275 14.54 -22.77 -3.65
C LYS A 275 15.14 -24.08 -3.14
N GLU A 276 16.40 -24.36 -3.46
CA GLU A 276 17.03 -25.65 -3.16
C GLU A 276 17.76 -25.65 -1.81
N GLU A 277 18.28 -24.49 -1.36
CA GLU A 277 19.07 -24.40 -0.14
C GLU A 277 18.32 -23.67 0.98
N TRP A 278 17.85 -22.45 0.71
CA TRP A 278 17.32 -21.58 1.75
C TRP A 278 15.90 -21.96 2.18
N LEU A 279 14.98 -22.21 1.24
CA LEU A 279 13.60 -22.59 1.56
C LEU A 279 13.55 -23.88 2.39
N PRO A 280 14.21 -24.99 2.01
CA PRO A 280 14.21 -26.20 2.82
C PRO A 280 14.83 -25.95 4.19
N ARG A 281 15.96 -25.22 4.26
CA ARG A 281 16.62 -24.91 5.52
C ARG A 281 15.73 -24.09 6.44
N MET A 282 15.13 -23.01 5.96
CA MET A 282 14.20 -22.18 6.73
C MET A 282 12.99 -23.00 7.18
N SER A 283 12.47 -23.88 6.31
CA SER A 283 11.30 -24.69 6.60
C SER A 283 11.53 -25.65 7.77
N THR A 284 12.79 -25.97 8.11
CA THR A 284 13.07 -26.77 9.31
C THR A 284 12.79 -25.99 10.59
N TYR A 285 13.06 -24.68 10.60
CA TYR A 285 12.98 -23.83 11.79
C TYR A 285 11.67 -23.03 11.89
N CYS A 286 11.03 -22.64 10.78
CA CYS A 286 9.83 -21.83 10.79
C CYS A 286 8.77 -22.31 9.79
N HIS A 287 7.52 -21.85 9.97
CA HIS A 287 6.49 -21.98 8.94
C HIS A 287 6.80 -21.03 7.78
N ILE A 288 6.63 -21.51 6.55
CA ILE A 288 6.85 -20.73 5.33
C ILE A 288 5.52 -20.55 4.60
N LEU A 289 5.18 -19.30 4.28
CA LEU A 289 4.11 -18.95 3.36
C LEU A 289 4.75 -18.59 2.01
N GLN A 290 4.29 -19.22 0.93
CA GLN A 290 4.77 -18.98 -0.43
C GLN A 290 3.63 -18.47 -1.30
N TYR A 291 3.90 -17.39 -2.04
CA TYR A 291 2.94 -16.75 -2.93
C TYR A 291 3.47 -16.76 -4.36
N ASN A 292 2.60 -17.10 -5.31
CA ASN A 292 2.91 -17.08 -6.73
C ASN A 292 2.45 -15.76 -7.37
N GLU A 293 3.13 -15.29 -8.42
CA GLU A 293 2.74 -14.07 -9.14
C GLU A 293 1.33 -14.12 -9.73
N ASN A 294 0.82 -15.32 -10.00
CA ASN A 294 -0.52 -15.53 -10.56
C ASN A 294 -1.63 -15.60 -9.48
N GLU A 295 -1.26 -15.66 -8.20
CA GLU A 295 -2.20 -15.61 -7.09
C GLU A 295 -2.29 -14.18 -6.59
N ILE A 296 -3.28 -13.43 -7.08
CA ILE A 296 -3.57 -12.11 -6.54
C ILE A 296 -4.21 -12.31 -5.16
N LYS A 297 -3.36 -12.39 -4.13
CA LYS A 297 -3.80 -12.35 -2.73
C LYS A 297 -3.95 -10.91 -2.28
N THR A 298 -5.12 -10.59 -1.72
CA THR A 298 -5.32 -9.31 -1.04
C THR A 298 -4.53 -9.29 0.27
N LEU A 299 -4.38 -8.11 0.88
CA LEU A 299 -3.74 -8.01 2.20
C LEU A 299 -4.47 -8.89 3.23
N ASP A 300 -5.79 -8.96 3.15
CA ASP A 300 -6.63 -9.74 4.05
C ASP A 300 -6.39 -11.25 3.90
N ASP A 301 -6.14 -11.73 2.67
CA ASP A 301 -5.80 -13.14 2.44
C ASP A 301 -4.43 -13.51 3.05
N ILE A 302 -3.46 -12.60 2.99
CA ILE A 302 -2.14 -12.79 3.61
C ILE A 302 -2.26 -12.79 5.13
N VAL A 303 -3.02 -11.85 5.70
CA VAL A 303 -3.30 -11.79 7.14
C VAL A 303 -3.99 -13.08 7.60
N PHE A 304 -5.00 -13.53 6.85
CA PHE A 304 -5.70 -14.77 7.13
C PHE A 304 -4.75 -15.98 7.13
N ASP A 305 -3.89 -16.12 6.12
CA ASP A 305 -2.90 -17.21 6.07
C ASP A 305 -1.97 -17.20 7.28
N ILE A 306 -1.52 -16.02 7.73
CA ILE A 306 -0.67 -15.86 8.92
C ILE A 306 -1.43 -16.27 10.19
N GLU A 307 -2.69 -15.87 10.33
CA GLU A 307 -3.51 -16.22 11.49
C GLU A 307 -3.81 -17.73 11.59
N GLN A 308 -3.81 -18.45 10.46
CA GLN A 308 -3.95 -19.91 10.44
C GLN A 308 -2.66 -20.65 10.84
N LEU A 309 -1.51 -19.96 10.95
CA LEU A 309 -0.26 -20.61 11.34
C LEU A 309 -0.30 -21.01 12.82
N ASN A 310 0.07 -22.27 13.08
CA ASN A 310 0.21 -22.77 14.44
C ASN A 310 1.56 -22.38 15.03
N PHE A 311 1.62 -21.24 15.73
CA PHE A 311 2.82 -20.82 16.47
C PHE A 311 3.11 -21.67 17.72
N ASP A 312 2.19 -22.54 18.14
CA ASP A 312 2.39 -23.50 19.23
C ASP A 312 3.03 -24.82 18.76
N ASP A 313 3.35 -25.00 17.48
CA ASP A 313 4.07 -26.18 16.96
C ASP A 313 5.48 -26.31 17.56
N THR A 314 5.71 -27.34 18.38
CA THR A 314 6.97 -27.56 19.12
C THR A 314 8.16 -27.89 18.23
N ASN A 315 7.91 -28.28 16.97
CA ASN A 315 8.97 -28.55 16.00
C ASN A 315 9.39 -27.29 15.23
N LYS A 316 8.72 -26.16 15.46
CA LYS A 316 8.97 -24.87 14.80
C LYS A 316 9.22 -23.78 15.85
N PHE A 317 9.94 -22.75 15.44
CA PHE A 317 10.32 -21.60 16.26
C PHE A 317 10.95 -21.98 17.62
N PRO A 318 11.97 -22.86 17.63
CA PRO A 318 12.58 -23.31 18.89
C PRO A 318 13.20 -22.16 19.69
N ASP A 319 13.64 -21.11 19.00
CA ASP A 319 14.24 -19.89 19.53
C ASP A 319 13.22 -18.86 20.04
N TRP A 320 11.94 -18.99 19.72
CA TRP A 320 10.89 -18.08 20.19
C TRP A 320 10.36 -18.46 21.58
N ARG A 321 10.62 -19.70 22.01
CA ARG A 321 10.13 -20.28 23.27
C ARG A 321 11.07 -19.99 24.44
N ILE A 322 11.48 -18.73 24.59
CA ILE A 322 12.30 -18.30 25.71
C ILE A 322 11.39 -18.21 26.94
N THR A 323 11.50 -19.20 27.83
CA THR A 323 10.69 -19.28 29.06
C THR A 323 11.37 -18.65 30.27
N VAL A 324 12.63 -18.24 30.12
CA VAL A 324 13.46 -17.66 31.18
C VAL A 324 13.66 -16.17 30.91
N ASP A 325 13.06 -15.32 31.74
CA ASP A 325 13.12 -13.85 31.60
C ASP A 325 14.56 -13.33 31.50
N VAL A 326 15.50 -13.95 32.23
CA VAL A 326 16.92 -13.60 32.21
C VAL A 326 17.56 -13.78 30.82
N GLU A 327 17.15 -14.79 30.07
CA GLU A 327 17.66 -15.02 28.71
C GLU A 327 17.10 -13.96 27.75
N LEU A 328 15.83 -13.61 27.88
CA LEU A 328 15.20 -12.55 27.09
C LEU A 328 15.85 -11.19 27.36
N GLU A 329 16.17 -10.89 28.62
CA GLU A 329 16.90 -9.68 29.02
C GLU A 329 18.31 -9.64 28.43
N ARG A 330 19.03 -10.77 28.40
CA ARG A 330 20.34 -10.87 27.74
C ARG A 330 20.25 -10.62 26.24
N PHE A 331 19.28 -11.22 25.55
CA PHE A 331 19.06 -10.96 24.13
C PHE A 331 18.73 -9.49 23.86
N ARG A 332 17.87 -8.87 24.68
CA ARG A 332 17.56 -7.44 24.59
C ARG A 332 18.80 -6.57 24.80
N ALA A 333 19.60 -6.86 25.82
CA ALA A 333 20.83 -6.13 26.11
C ALA A 333 21.84 -6.25 24.95
N LEU A 334 21.96 -7.44 24.35
CA LEU A 334 22.83 -7.68 23.20
C LEU A 334 22.36 -6.90 21.96
N LEU A 335 21.05 -6.94 21.65
CA LEU A 335 20.48 -6.22 20.51
C LEU A 335 20.58 -4.70 20.65
N GLN A 336 20.60 -4.18 21.88
CA GLN A 336 20.78 -2.75 22.17
C GLN A 336 22.25 -2.30 22.12
N ASP A 337 23.21 -3.23 22.26
CA ASP A 337 24.64 -2.91 22.17
C ASP A 337 25.09 -2.78 20.70
N GLU A 338 24.89 -1.59 20.14
CA GLU A 338 25.34 -1.24 18.79
C GLU A 338 26.87 -1.43 18.60
N HIS A 339 27.66 -1.25 19.66
CA HIS A 339 29.11 -1.43 19.60
C HIS A 339 29.47 -2.90 19.48
N PHE A 340 28.73 -3.80 20.13
CA PHE A 340 28.90 -5.24 19.96
C PHE A 340 28.70 -5.66 18.51
N TRP A 341 27.59 -5.27 17.88
CA TRP A 341 27.31 -5.62 16.48
C TRP A 341 28.32 -5.03 15.51
N THR A 342 28.68 -3.75 15.71
CA THR A 342 29.69 -3.09 14.87
C THR A 342 31.05 -3.78 14.97
N ARG A 343 31.45 -4.23 16.18
CA ARG A 343 32.69 -5.01 16.37
C ARG A 343 32.60 -6.40 15.74
N MET A 344 31.45 -7.07 15.83
CA MET A 344 31.25 -8.41 15.27
C MET A 344 31.37 -8.41 13.74
N PHE A 345 30.79 -7.42 13.07
CA PHE A 345 30.82 -7.30 11.60
C PHE A 345 32.06 -6.58 11.07
N ASN A 346 32.87 -5.95 11.93
CA ASN A 346 34.14 -5.34 11.54
C ASN A 346 35.29 -6.35 11.66
N SER A 347 35.32 -7.27 10.70
CA SER A 347 36.31 -8.35 10.54
C SER A 347 37.72 -7.87 10.12
N ASN A 348 37.90 -6.57 9.85
CA ASN A 348 39.16 -5.99 9.36
C ASN A 348 40.36 -6.18 10.32
N ARG A 349 40.15 -6.69 11.54
CA ARG A 349 41.23 -7.03 12.48
C ARG A 349 41.81 -8.42 12.32
N LEU A 350 41.10 -9.35 11.68
CA LEU A 350 41.49 -10.77 11.62
C LEU A 350 41.72 -11.28 10.19
N LEU A 351 41.09 -10.64 9.19
CA LEU A 351 41.19 -11.04 7.79
C LEU A 351 41.40 -9.80 6.91
N HIS A 352 42.50 -9.79 6.15
CA HIS A 352 42.74 -8.80 5.10
C HIS A 352 42.27 -9.36 3.76
N LEU A 353 41.20 -8.79 3.21
CA LEU A 353 40.69 -9.10 1.88
C LEU A 353 40.92 -7.89 0.97
N SER A 354 41.48 -8.10 -0.23
CA SER A 354 41.81 -7.04 -1.19
C SER A 354 40.60 -6.25 -1.68
N GLU A 355 39.43 -6.88 -1.67
CA GLU A 355 38.14 -6.34 -2.06
C GLU A 355 37.53 -5.47 -0.96
N TRP A 356 38.03 -5.58 0.27
CA TRP A 356 37.60 -4.79 1.40
C TRP A 356 38.51 -3.58 1.57
N TRP A 357 37.90 -2.44 1.91
CA TRP A 357 38.68 -1.22 2.13
C TRP A 357 39.48 -1.34 3.42
N THR A 358 40.79 -1.58 3.31
CA THR A 358 41.71 -1.61 4.45
C THR A 358 42.74 -0.47 4.38
N GLU A 359 42.78 0.35 5.44
CA GLU A 359 43.76 1.41 5.78
C GLU A 359 43.84 2.69 4.89
N PRO A 360 44.77 3.63 5.18
CA PRO A 360 44.55 4.97 5.78
C PRO A 360 43.80 5.98 4.88
N ASN A 361 43.56 5.61 3.62
CA ASN A 361 42.85 6.43 2.65
C ASN A 361 41.35 6.51 2.94
N ALA A 362 40.78 5.51 3.61
CA ALA A 362 39.41 5.57 4.13
C ALA A 362 39.24 6.68 5.18
N GLN A 363 40.22 6.89 6.07
CA GLN A 363 40.24 7.98 7.04
C GLN A 363 40.35 9.36 6.36
N LYS A 364 41.21 9.48 5.33
CA LYS A 364 41.30 10.73 4.53
C LYS A 364 40.01 11.04 3.78
N SER A 365 39.33 10.01 3.26
CA SER A 365 38.04 10.15 2.58
C SER A 365 36.92 10.52 3.55
N GLN A 366 36.91 9.93 4.75
CA GLN A 366 36.01 10.34 5.84
C GLN A 366 36.27 11.77 6.32
N GLN A 367 37.54 12.18 6.50
CA GLN A 367 37.90 13.56 6.83
C GLN A 367 37.49 14.54 5.71
N GLY A 368 37.56 14.11 4.45
CA GLY A 368 37.05 14.86 3.31
C GLY A 368 35.53 15.06 3.38
N LEU A 369 34.77 14.00 3.66
CA LEU A 369 33.31 14.04 3.82
C LEU A 369 32.87 14.91 5.01
N MET A 370 33.61 14.87 6.12
CA MET A 370 33.41 15.76 7.28
C MET A 370 33.51 17.25 6.94
N LYS A 371 34.26 17.61 5.89
CA LYS A 371 34.41 19.00 5.44
C LYS A 371 33.18 19.54 4.70
N TYR A 372 32.35 18.66 4.14
CA TYR A 372 31.18 19.02 3.34
C TYR A 372 29.85 18.81 4.06
N ASP A 373 29.77 17.90 5.04
CA ASP A 373 28.55 17.67 5.83
C ASP A 373 28.90 17.40 7.31
N PRO A 374 28.54 18.32 8.23
CA PRO A 374 28.81 18.22 9.66
C PRO A 374 28.17 17.01 10.36
N ARG A 375 27.19 16.34 9.73
CA ARG A 375 26.53 15.16 10.30
C ARG A 375 27.45 13.93 10.36
N TYR A 376 28.58 13.94 9.65
CA TYR A 376 29.58 12.88 9.68
C TYR A 376 30.63 13.06 10.79
N TYR A 377 30.29 13.75 11.89
CA TYR A 377 31.21 13.95 13.03
C TYR A 377 31.42 12.63 13.78
N TRP A 378 32.49 11.92 13.46
CA TRP A 378 32.99 10.79 14.25
C TRP A 378 34.23 11.26 15.00
N THR A 379 34.19 11.31 16.33
CA THR A 379 35.33 11.71 17.15
C THR A 379 36.43 10.67 17.03
N THR A 380 37.54 11.01 16.38
CA THR A 380 38.68 10.10 16.15
C THR A 380 39.50 9.76 17.41
N ASN A 381 39.10 10.21 18.60
CA ASN A 381 39.89 10.07 19.84
C ASN A 381 39.24 9.29 20.98
N ASN A 382 38.13 8.61 20.74
CA ASN A 382 37.68 7.46 21.53
C ASN A 382 36.72 6.69 20.65
N TRP A 383 36.73 5.37 20.73
CA TRP A 383 35.77 4.50 20.05
C TRP A 383 34.35 4.62 20.65
N ASP A 384 34.01 5.80 21.17
CA ASP A 384 32.66 6.20 21.56
C ASP A 384 31.93 6.70 20.31
N ILE A 385 31.19 5.78 19.70
CA ILE A 385 30.19 6.12 18.70
C ILE A 385 29.07 6.83 19.45
N LYS A 386 28.96 8.16 19.31
CA LYS A 386 27.69 8.87 19.55
C LYS A 386 26.91 8.87 18.23
N PRO A 387 25.82 8.10 18.10
CA PRO A 387 25.11 8.01 16.85
C PRO A 387 24.29 9.27 16.58
N PHE A 388 24.59 9.93 15.46
CA PHE A 388 23.68 10.87 14.81
C PHE A 388 22.62 10.05 14.05
N PHE A 389 21.54 9.68 14.73
CA PHE A 389 20.33 9.26 14.02
C PHE A 389 19.62 10.50 13.50
N LEU A 390 19.54 10.63 12.16
CA LEU A 390 18.44 11.35 11.53
C LEU A 390 17.14 10.74 12.06
N ARG A 391 16.48 11.43 12.99
CA ARG A 391 15.05 11.23 13.25
C ARG A 391 14.34 11.44 11.92
N TYR A 392 13.97 10.35 11.26
CA TYR A 392 12.73 10.35 10.50
C TYR A 392 11.63 10.51 11.55
N GLN A 393 11.10 11.72 11.70
CA GLN A 393 9.84 11.92 12.42
C GLN A 393 8.73 11.30 11.55
N SER A 394 8.51 9.99 11.68
CA SER A 394 7.16 9.46 11.49
C SER A 394 6.34 9.91 12.69
N TRP A 395 5.24 10.58 12.39
CA TRP A 395 4.22 10.98 13.34
C TRP A 395 3.56 9.74 13.96
N THR A 396 4.01 9.31 15.13
CA THR A 396 3.19 8.56 16.09
C THR A 396 3.63 8.91 17.51
N ARG A 397 3.25 10.09 17.96
CA ARG A 397 3.04 10.38 19.39
C ARG A 397 1.68 11.06 19.51
N LEU A 398 0.64 10.25 19.67
CA LEU A 398 -0.50 10.65 20.48
C LEU A 398 -0.05 10.50 21.95
N PRO A 399 -0.03 11.57 22.75
CA PRO A 399 0.13 11.41 24.19
C PRO A 399 -1.15 10.82 24.76
N PHE A 400 -1.01 9.69 25.45
CA PHE A 400 -1.93 9.34 26.53
C PHE A 400 -1.82 10.43 27.60
N TYR A 401 -2.89 11.20 27.75
CA TYR A 401 -3.43 11.69 29.03
C TYR A 401 -4.93 11.92 28.86
#